data_AF-A0A3L6J9J7-F1
#
_entry.id   AF-A0A3L6J9J7-F1
#
_cell.length_a   1.000
_cell.length_b   1.000
_cell.length_c   1.000
_cell.angle_alpha   90.00
_cell.angle_beta   90.00
_cell.angle_gamma   90.00
#
_symmetry.space_group_name_H-M   'P 1'
#
loop_
_entity.id
_entity.type
_entity.pdbx_description
1 polymer ?
#
loop_
_entity_poly.entity_id
_entity_poly.type
_entity_poly.pdbx_seq_one_letter_code
_entity_poly.pdbx_strand_id
1 'polypeptide(L)' 'ASRVWKDPIVTEVKPFDKFYRAEDYHQNYYRRNPDQAYCRLVIQPKLNKFQHVFRLKLSGEEVDRLRG' A
#
# COMPACT_ATOMS: atom_id res chain seq x y z
N ALA A 1 -3.02 -18.49 16.29
CA ALA A 1 -2.46 -17.89 15.06
C ALA A 1 -2.69 -18.84 13.89
N SER A 2 -3.06 -18.35 12.71
CA SER A 2 -3.46 -19.14 11.52
C SER A 2 -2.33 -19.95 10.85
N ARG A 3 -1.11 -19.99 11.43
CA ARG A 3 0.09 -20.69 10.92
C ARG A 3 0.44 -20.39 9.45
N VAL A 4 0.06 -19.20 8.97
CA VAL A 4 0.34 -18.76 7.60
C VAL A 4 1.84 -18.48 7.39
N TRP A 5 2.54 -18.05 8.43
CA TRP A 5 3.98 -17.75 8.38
C TRP A 5 4.79 -18.88 9.01
N LYS A 6 5.86 -19.28 8.33
CA LYS A 6 6.84 -20.24 8.84
C LYS A 6 7.77 -19.60 9.87
N ASP A 7 8.12 -18.33 9.64
CA ASP A 7 9.02 -17.57 10.49
C ASP A 7 8.27 -16.76 11.56
N PRO A 8 8.92 -16.42 12.68
CA PRO A 8 8.32 -15.59 13.72
C PRO A 8 7.89 -14.21 13.21
N ILE A 9 6.77 -13.71 13.73
CA ILE A 9 6.32 -12.33 13.48
C ILE A 9 7.16 -11.38 14.32
N VAL A 10 7.85 -10.43 13.68
CA VAL A 10 8.76 -9.46 14.33
C VAL A 10 8.18 -8.04 14.43
N THR A 11 6.88 -7.86 14.17
CA THR A 11 6.20 -6.56 14.20
C THR A 11 6.15 -5.98 15.62
N GLU A 12 6.68 -4.79 15.82
CA GLU A 12 6.60 -4.05 17.09
C GLU A 12 5.20 -3.46 17.30
N VAL A 13 4.67 -3.61 18.52
CA VAL A 13 3.43 -2.95 18.97
C VAL A 13 3.78 -2.05 20.15
N LYS A 14 3.72 -0.73 19.94
CA LYS A 14 4.05 0.27 20.97
C LYS A 14 3.06 1.44 20.98
N PRO A 15 2.94 2.16 22.10
CA PRO A 15 2.24 3.44 22.13
C PRO A 15 2.84 4.43 21.11
N PHE A 16 1.98 5.27 20.54
CA PHE A 16 2.44 6.41 19.76
C PHE A 16 3.19 7.39 20.66
N ASP A 17 4.29 7.96 20.16
CA ASP A 17 5.09 8.96 20.86
C ASP A 17 5.16 10.25 20.02
N LYS A 18 6.02 10.26 18.99
CA LYS A 18 6.18 11.38 18.07
C LYS A 18 6.31 10.91 16.63
N PHE A 19 5.78 11.71 15.70
CA PHE A 19 5.93 11.51 14.26
C PHE A 19 6.56 12.75 13.62
N TYR A 20 7.53 12.55 12.74
CA TYR A 20 8.15 13.60 11.94
C TYR A 20 7.66 13.46 10.50
N ARG A 21 7.04 14.52 9.99
CA ARG A 21 6.54 14.54 8.61
C ARG A 21 7.72 14.44 7.64
N ALA A 22 7.65 13.48 6.72
CA ALA A 22 8.59 13.38 5.61
C ALA A 22 8.49 14.59 4.67
N GLU A 23 9.56 14.88 3.97
CA GLU A 23 9.72 15.98 3.02
C GLU A 23 8.59 16.02 1.99
N ASP A 24 8.29 17.23 1.48
CA ASP A 24 7.14 17.42 0.61
C ASP A 24 7.21 16.63 -0.70
N TYR A 25 8.40 16.28 -1.20
CA TYR A 25 8.54 15.44 -2.38
C TYR A 25 8.20 13.96 -2.12
N HIS A 26 8.17 13.50 -0.87
CA HIS A 26 7.72 12.15 -0.51
C HIS A 26 6.19 12.04 -0.41
N GLN A 27 5.48 13.15 -0.23
CA GLN A 27 4.03 13.14 -0.11
C GLN A 27 3.36 12.72 -1.43
N ASN A 28 2.34 11.88 -1.44
CA ASN A 28 1.68 11.45 -2.69
C ASN A 28 2.65 10.94 -3.78
N TYR A 29 3.81 10.37 -3.39
CA TYR A 29 4.89 10.03 -4.32
C TYR A 29 4.43 9.16 -5.48
N TYR A 30 3.68 8.09 -5.18
CA TYR A 30 3.13 7.18 -6.19
C TYR A 30 2.26 7.90 -7.22
N ARG A 31 1.35 8.78 -6.76
CA ARG A 31 0.44 9.54 -7.63
C ARG A 31 1.20 10.52 -8.53
N ARG A 32 2.27 11.13 -8.02
CA ARG A 32 3.08 12.11 -8.76
C ARG A 32 4.12 11.47 -9.67
N ASN A 33 4.48 10.21 -9.41
CA ASN A 33 5.56 9.51 -10.11
C ASN A 33 5.14 8.07 -10.49
N PRO A 34 4.00 7.86 -11.19
CA PRO A 34 3.49 6.51 -11.46
C PRO A 34 4.46 5.69 -12.32
N ASP A 35 5.23 6.36 -13.18
CA ASP A 35 6.18 5.73 -14.10
C ASP A 35 7.56 5.45 -13.50
N GLN A 36 7.75 5.68 -12.20
CA GLN A 36 8.98 5.23 -11.55
C GLN A 36 9.04 3.70 -11.51
N ALA A 37 10.22 3.13 -11.77
CA ALA A 37 10.39 1.68 -11.81
C ALA A 37 9.92 1.02 -10.50
N TYR A 38 10.20 1.65 -9.36
CA TYR A 38 9.73 1.22 -8.05
C TYR A 38 8.19 1.16 -7.97
N CYS A 39 7.49 2.20 -8.46
CA CYS A 39 6.04 2.26 -8.47
C CYS A 39 5.44 1.10 -9.28
N ARG A 40 5.96 0.86 -10.51
CA ARG A 40 5.48 -0.21 -11.39
C ARG A 40 5.78 -1.61 -10.87
N LEU A 41 6.98 -1.84 -10.34
CA LEU A 41 7.43 -3.20 -9.97
C LEU A 41 7.01 -3.60 -8.55
N VAL A 42 6.77 -2.64 -7.65
CA VAL A 42 6.52 -2.92 -6.22
C VAL A 42 5.12 -2.52 -5.78
N ILE A 43 4.61 -1.36 -6.21
CA ILE A 43 3.32 -0.83 -5.74
C ILE A 43 2.16 -1.36 -6.60
N GLN A 44 2.25 -1.24 -7.93
CA GLN A 44 1.17 -1.65 -8.84
C GLN A 44 0.71 -3.11 -8.62
N PRO A 45 1.59 -4.11 -8.42
CA PRO A 45 1.14 -5.49 -8.18
C PRO A 45 0.33 -5.62 -6.88
N LYS A 46 0.63 -4.82 -5.85
CA LYS A 46 -0.11 -4.83 -4.58
C LYS A 46 -1.50 -4.23 -4.77
N LEU A 47 -1.61 -3.14 -5.54
CA LEU A 47 -2.90 -2.52 -5.87
C LEU A 47 -3.76 -3.46 -6.72
N ASN A 48 -3.18 -4.10 -7.73
CA ASN A 48 -3.89 -5.08 -8.57
C ASN A 48 -4.40 -6.26 -7.72
N LYS A 49 -3.58 -6.77 -6.80
CA LYS A 49 -3.99 -7.83 -5.87
C LYS A 49 -5.14 -7.37 -4.97
N PHE A 50 -5.05 -6.15 -4.43
CA PHE A 50 -6.12 -5.58 -3.61
C PHE A 50 -7.43 -5.46 -4.40
N GLN A 51 -7.40 -4.84 -5.58
CA GLN A 51 -8.56 -4.73 -6.46
C GLN A 51 -9.15 -6.11 -6.80
N HIS A 52 -8.31 -7.10 -7.06
CA HIS A 52 -8.78 -8.44 -7.39
C HIS A 52 -9.46 -9.14 -6.21
N VAL A 53 -8.84 -9.14 -5.03
CA VAL A 53 -9.35 -9.83 -3.83
C VAL A 53 -10.60 -9.15 -3.28
N PHE A 54 -10.65 -7.83 -3.32
CA PHE A 54 -11.72 -7.03 -2.73
C PHE A 54 -12.71 -6.50 -3.75
N ARG A 55 -12.68 -6.98 -5.00
CA ARG A 55 -13.51 -6.49 -6.11
C ARG A 55 -14.99 -6.26 -5.75
N LEU A 56 -15.60 -7.20 -5.03
CA LEU A 56 -17.03 -7.12 -4.67
C LEU A 56 -17.33 -6.16 -3.50
N LYS A 57 -16.29 -5.64 -2.84
CA LYS A 57 -16.40 -4.70 -1.71
C LYS A 57 -15.96 -3.28 -2.08
N LEU A 58 -15.54 -3.06 -3.32
CA LEU A 58 -15.14 -1.75 -3.82
C LEU A 58 -16.28 -1.14 -4.61
N SER A 59 -16.52 0.15 -4.40
CA SER A 59 -17.36 0.95 -5.29
C SER A 59 -16.65 1.16 -6.63
N GLY A 60 -17.43 1.48 -7.67
CA GLY A 60 -16.86 1.82 -8.99
C GLY A 60 -15.86 2.97 -8.91
N GLU A 61 -16.17 4.00 -8.11
CA GLU A 61 -15.29 5.14 -7.91
C GLU A 61 -13.95 4.76 -7.24
N GLU A 62 -13.97 3.85 -6.27
CA GLU A 62 -12.75 3.37 -5.62
C GLU A 62 -11.89 2.51 -6.55
N VAL A 63 -12.52 1.73 -7.44
CA VAL A 63 -11.79 0.95 -8.45
C VAL A 63 -11.07 1.91 -9.42
N ASP A 64 -11.73 2.97 -9.85
CA ASP A 64 -11.16 3.93 -10.80
C ASP A 64 -10.01 4.73 -10.20
N ARG A 65 -10.14 5.21 -8.94
CA ARG A 65 -9.05 5.90 -8.24
C ARG A 65 -7.77 5.06 -8.08
N LEU A 66 -7.90 3.74 -8.05
CA LEU A 66 -6.76 2.82 -7.87
C LEU A 66 -6.11 2.42 -9.20
N ARG A 67 -6.73 2.73 -10.35
CA ARG A 67 -6.18 2.44 -11.69
C ARG A 67 -5.21 3.51 -12.19
N GLY A 68 -5.12 4.64 -11.49
CA GLY A 68 -4.31 5.80 -11.87
C GLY A 68 -5.20 6.91 -12.39
#